data_AF-A0A9Q0PVB4-F1
#
_entry.id   AF-A0A9Q0PVB4-F1
#
_cell.length_a   1.000
_cell.length_b   1.000
_cell.length_c   1.000
_cell.angle_alpha   90.00
_cell.angle_beta   90.00
_cell.angle_gamma   90.00
#
_symmetry.space_group_name_H-M   'P 1'
#
loop_
_entity.id
_entity.type
_entity.pdbx_description
1 polymer ?
#
loop_
_entity_poly.entity_id
_entity_poly.type
_entity_poly.pdbx_seq_one_letter_code
_entity_poly.pdbx_strand_id
1 'polypeptide(L)'
;MGSFQIGMRSSALLETSCGYLLQELQMIWDEVGKDQFEREKVLHDLEQECLEVYRRKVDSANISRARLHQELAESEAEFTHLLLSLGERSLPGRPEKMSGTLKEQLDAITPALREMRLRKEQRMNQFRSVQGQIQKISAEIAGQSVYDDSITNVIVNENDLSLKKLDEYQIELQRLCNEKNDRLQLVDTYIDTIHDLSSTLGMESSMIITKVHPTLNELCGISKNISDSILDKLNSTVESLKEEKQTQLEKLHQLGKALTNLWNLMGTPYKDRHSFSNVTDLLSLSSAEVSGHGSLTLNIIQQAEAEVKRLDQLKASKMKELFFKKQNELDQICSKSHMEIPSQPEMENIINLINSGEIDHADLLMSLDEKISVAKEEASSRKAIMEKVERWMLAHDEERWLEEYSMDENRYSVRRGAHKNLRRAERARVIVNKIPGKSRKLVGWFAEN
;
A
#
# COMPACT_ATOMS: atom_id res chain seq x y z
N MET A 1 -28.05 -9.45 -89.66
CA MET A 1 -27.70 -10.78 -90.16
C MET A 1 -27.07 -11.56 -89.01
N GLY A 2 -27.61 -12.75 -88.72
CA GLY A 2 -27.15 -13.64 -87.64
C GLY A 2 -28.08 -14.86 -87.62
N SER A 3 -27.60 -15.95 -88.22
CA SER A 3 -28.35 -17.16 -88.56
C SER A 3 -28.82 -17.96 -87.35
N PHE A 4 -30.12 -18.31 -87.33
CA PHE A 4 -30.61 -19.47 -86.58
C PHE A 4 -30.42 -20.72 -87.44
N GLN A 5 -29.36 -21.49 -87.18
CA GLN A 5 -29.28 -22.88 -87.62
C GLN A 5 -30.13 -23.74 -86.67
N ILE A 6 -31.36 -24.04 -87.09
CA ILE A 6 -32.10 -25.18 -86.55
C ILE A 6 -31.51 -26.43 -87.18
N GLY A 7 -30.78 -27.18 -86.35
CA GLY A 7 -30.28 -28.51 -86.69
C GLY A 7 -31.42 -29.42 -87.11
N MET A 8 -31.18 -30.13 -88.21
CA MET A 8 -32.06 -31.09 -88.87
C MET A 8 -32.77 -32.02 -87.87
N ARG A 9 -34.10 -32.09 -87.95
CA ARG A 9 -34.87 -33.27 -87.56
C ARG A 9 -35.67 -33.80 -88.74
N SER A 10 -35.01 -34.76 -89.39
CA SER A 10 -35.47 -35.87 -90.22
C SER A 10 -36.97 -36.19 -90.22
N SER A 11 -37.59 -36.08 -91.40
CA SER A 11 -38.58 -36.93 -92.11
C SER A 11 -39.71 -37.72 -91.41
N ALA A 12 -39.84 -37.78 -90.08
CA ALA A 12 -40.91 -38.50 -89.37
C ALA A 12 -42.11 -37.61 -88.97
N LEU A 13 -42.11 -36.34 -89.37
CA LEU A 13 -43.07 -35.31 -88.92
C LEU A 13 -44.34 -35.19 -89.78
N LEU A 14 -44.37 -35.82 -90.96
CA LEU A 14 -45.46 -35.61 -91.92
C LEU A 14 -46.77 -36.28 -91.49
N GLU A 15 -46.71 -37.45 -90.84
CA GLU A 15 -47.90 -38.20 -90.37
C GLU A 15 -48.52 -37.66 -89.08
N THR A 16 -47.89 -36.69 -88.41
CA THR A 16 -48.36 -36.13 -87.11
C THR A 16 -48.57 -34.62 -87.15
N SER A 17 -48.56 -34.00 -88.33
CA SER A 17 -48.79 -32.56 -88.45
C SER A 17 -50.28 -32.24 -88.34
N CYS A 18 -50.65 -31.12 -87.70
CA CYS A 18 -52.04 -30.71 -87.56
C CYS A 18 -52.78 -30.64 -88.91
N GLY A 19 -52.08 -30.24 -89.97
CA GLY A 19 -52.64 -30.18 -91.33
C GLY A 19 -53.00 -31.56 -91.91
N TYR A 20 -52.15 -32.57 -91.67
CA TYR A 20 -52.41 -33.94 -92.11
C TYR A 20 -53.61 -34.56 -91.36
N LEU A 21 -53.66 -34.41 -90.03
CA LEU A 21 -54.76 -34.94 -89.20
C LEU A 21 -56.10 -34.28 -89.51
N LEU A 22 -56.12 -32.99 -89.85
CA LEU A 22 -57.32 -32.29 -90.30
C LEU A 22 -57.81 -32.79 -91.67
N GLN A 23 -56.88 -33.12 -92.59
CA GLN A 23 -57.21 -33.69 -93.89
C GLN A 23 -57.77 -35.12 -93.76
N GLU A 24 -57.20 -35.92 -92.87
CA GLU A 24 -57.72 -37.26 -92.55
C GLU A 24 -59.13 -37.19 -91.91
N LEU A 25 -59.33 -36.24 -91.00
CA LEU A 25 -60.65 -35.98 -90.39
C LEU A 25 -61.69 -35.55 -91.44
N GLN A 26 -61.28 -34.75 -92.43
CA GLN A 26 -62.12 -34.32 -93.55
C GLN A 26 -62.53 -35.52 -94.43
N MET A 27 -61.59 -36.39 -94.79
CA MET A 27 -61.87 -37.63 -95.55
C MET A 27 -62.88 -38.51 -94.80
N ILE A 28 -62.72 -38.70 -93.49
CA ILE A 28 -63.65 -39.48 -92.66
C ILE A 28 -65.04 -38.83 -92.63
N TRP A 29 -65.13 -37.51 -92.50
CA TRP A 29 -66.42 -36.82 -92.54
C TRP A 29 -67.13 -36.95 -93.88
N ASP A 30 -66.39 -36.95 -94.98
CA ASP A 30 -66.90 -37.15 -96.34
C ASP A 30 -67.40 -38.59 -96.55
N GLU A 31 -66.71 -39.59 -95.99
CA GLU A 31 -67.15 -41.00 -96.02
C GLU A 31 -68.40 -41.27 -95.17
N VAL A 32 -68.49 -40.67 -93.97
CA VAL A 32 -69.61 -40.89 -93.02
C VAL A 32 -70.84 -40.04 -93.37
N GLY A 33 -70.69 -38.99 -94.18
CA GLY A 33 -71.78 -38.09 -94.56
C GLY A 33 -72.18 -37.11 -93.45
N LYS A 34 -71.22 -36.62 -92.66
CA LYS A 34 -71.47 -35.73 -91.51
C LYS A 34 -71.92 -34.33 -91.96
N ASP A 35 -72.94 -33.77 -91.31
CA ASP A 35 -73.51 -32.45 -91.62
C ASP A 35 -72.51 -31.30 -91.40
N GLN A 36 -72.64 -30.24 -92.20
CA GLN A 36 -71.71 -29.10 -92.17
C GLN A 36 -71.67 -28.39 -90.81
N PHE A 37 -72.81 -28.24 -90.12
CA PHE A 37 -72.86 -27.61 -88.80
C PHE A 37 -72.10 -28.44 -87.75
N GLU A 38 -72.23 -29.76 -87.81
CA GLU A 38 -71.53 -30.70 -86.94
C GLU A 38 -70.01 -30.73 -87.21
N ARG A 39 -69.58 -30.54 -88.47
CA ARG A 39 -68.15 -30.37 -88.84
C ARG A 39 -67.58 -29.07 -88.29
N GLU A 40 -68.29 -27.95 -88.49
CA GLU A 40 -67.91 -26.63 -87.99
C GLU A 40 -67.79 -26.60 -86.47
N LYS A 41 -68.71 -27.29 -85.76
CA LYS A 41 -68.64 -27.44 -84.30
C LYS A 41 -67.38 -28.17 -83.85
N VAL A 42 -67.03 -29.30 -84.47
CA VAL A 42 -65.82 -30.04 -84.10
C VAL A 42 -64.54 -29.25 -84.43
N LEU A 43 -64.51 -28.53 -85.55
CA LEU A 43 -63.40 -27.62 -85.86
C LEU A 43 -63.28 -26.49 -84.84
N HIS A 44 -64.41 -25.89 -84.44
CA HIS A 44 -64.44 -24.84 -83.42
C HIS A 44 -63.95 -25.35 -82.06
N ASP A 45 -64.39 -26.54 -81.64
CA ASP A 45 -63.95 -27.16 -80.39
C ASP A 45 -62.43 -27.42 -80.41
N LEU A 46 -61.89 -27.92 -81.53
CA LEU A 46 -60.45 -28.11 -81.71
C LEU A 46 -59.67 -26.79 -81.69
N GLU A 47 -60.19 -25.73 -82.32
CA GLU A 47 -59.61 -24.39 -82.25
C GLU A 47 -59.59 -23.86 -80.80
N GLN A 48 -60.67 -24.04 -80.04
CA GLN A 48 -60.74 -23.64 -78.63
C GLN A 48 -59.73 -24.42 -77.77
N GLU A 49 -59.63 -25.74 -77.96
CA GLU A 49 -58.67 -26.56 -77.23
C GLU A 49 -57.22 -26.18 -77.55
N CYS A 50 -56.89 -25.98 -78.83
CA CYS A 50 -55.56 -25.49 -79.25
C CYS A 50 -55.25 -24.13 -78.65
N LEU A 51 -56.22 -23.20 -78.66
CA LEU A 51 -56.06 -21.87 -78.10
C LEU A 51 -55.84 -21.90 -76.59
N GLU A 52 -56.53 -22.79 -75.87
CA GLU A 52 -56.34 -22.99 -74.43
C GLU A 52 -54.97 -23.60 -74.10
N VAL A 53 -54.45 -24.51 -74.94
CA VAL A 53 -53.07 -25.00 -74.83
C VAL A 53 -52.08 -23.86 -75.02
N TYR A 54 -52.26 -23.01 -76.04
CA TYR A 54 -51.39 -21.86 -76.28
C TYR A 54 -51.44 -20.86 -75.12
N ARG A 55 -52.63 -20.50 -74.62
CA ARG A 55 -52.79 -19.64 -73.43
C ARG A 55 -52.02 -20.18 -72.24
N ARG A 56 -52.23 -21.45 -71.87
CA ARG A 56 -51.51 -22.09 -70.76
C ARG A 56 -49.99 -22.06 -70.93
N LYS A 57 -49.47 -22.26 -72.16
CA LYS A 57 -48.02 -22.18 -72.43
C LYS A 57 -47.49 -20.75 -72.32
N VAL A 58 -48.23 -19.77 -72.81
CA VAL A 58 -47.90 -18.34 -72.69
C VAL A 58 -47.93 -17.91 -71.22
N ASP A 59 -48.95 -18.30 -70.47
CA ASP A 59 -49.08 -18.00 -69.04
C ASP A 59 -47.95 -18.61 -68.23
N SER A 60 -47.61 -19.87 -68.50
CA SER A 60 -46.46 -20.54 -67.87
C SER A 60 -45.13 -19.83 -68.18
N ALA A 61 -44.94 -19.37 -69.41
CA ALA A 61 -43.76 -18.59 -69.80
C ALA A 61 -43.74 -17.21 -69.14
N ASN A 62 -44.89 -16.54 -69.02
CA ASN A 62 -45.04 -15.26 -68.32
C ASN A 62 -44.73 -15.38 -66.84
N ILE A 63 -45.23 -16.43 -66.16
CA ILE A 63 -44.91 -16.72 -64.75
C ILE A 63 -43.41 -16.96 -64.60
N SER A 64 -42.81 -17.76 -65.49
CA SER A 64 -41.37 -18.03 -65.47
C SER A 64 -40.55 -16.75 -65.66
N ARG A 65 -40.97 -15.86 -66.57
CA ARG A 65 -40.33 -14.55 -66.80
C ARG A 65 -40.45 -13.64 -65.58
N ALA A 66 -41.63 -13.53 -64.98
CA ALA A 66 -41.85 -12.72 -63.79
C ALA A 66 -40.99 -13.21 -62.61
N ARG A 67 -40.91 -14.53 -62.43
CA ARG A 67 -40.04 -15.15 -61.42
C ARG A 67 -38.57 -14.80 -61.63
N LEU A 68 -38.05 -14.89 -62.86
CA LEU A 68 -36.66 -14.52 -63.15
C LEU A 68 -36.37 -13.03 -62.89
N HIS A 69 -37.32 -12.14 -63.20
CA HIS A 69 -37.18 -10.72 -62.85
C HIS A 69 -37.15 -10.49 -61.33
N GLN A 70 -38.00 -11.20 -60.59
CA GLN A 70 -38.04 -11.11 -59.13
C GLN A 70 -36.71 -11.61 -58.51
N GLU A 71 -36.24 -12.79 -58.90
CA GLU A 71 -34.98 -13.37 -58.41
C GLU A 71 -33.78 -12.45 -58.72
N LEU A 72 -33.78 -11.80 -59.89
CA LEU A 72 -32.73 -10.84 -60.25
C LEU A 72 -32.78 -9.58 -59.38
N ALA A 73 -33.98 -9.00 -59.19
CA ALA A 73 -34.16 -7.82 -58.35
C ALA A 73 -33.77 -8.09 -56.88
N GLU A 74 -34.13 -9.27 -56.34
CA GLU A 74 -33.74 -9.71 -55.00
C GLU A 74 -32.22 -9.90 -54.89
N SER A 75 -31.60 -10.52 -55.89
CA SER A 75 -30.14 -10.71 -55.94
C SER A 75 -29.39 -9.38 -56.00
N GLU A 76 -29.88 -8.41 -56.77
CA GLU A 76 -29.30 -7.05 -56.86
C GLU A 76 -29.51 -6.26 -55.56
N ALA A 77 -30.69 -6.36 -54.95
CA ALA A 77 -30.98 -5.74 -53.66
C ALA A 77 -30.11 -6.30 -52.54
N GLU A 78 -29.93 -7.62 -52.48
CA GLU A 78 -29.02 -8.24 -51.51
C GLU A 78 -27.58 -7.82 -51.74
N PHE A 79 -27.14 -7.78 -53.01
CA PHE A 79 -25.78 -7.37 -53.35
C PHE A 79 -25.48 -5.92 -52.91
N THR A 80 -26.40 -5.00 -53.19
CA THR A 80 -26.28 -3.60 -52.76
C THR A 80 -26.31 -3.46 -51.24
N HIS A 81 -27.16 -4.24 -50.56
CA HIS A 81 -27.16 -4.28 -49.09
C HIS A 81 -25.82 -4.76 -48.53
N LEU A 82 -25.23 -5.84 -49.09
CA LEU A 82 -23.93 -6.35 -48.65
C LEU A 82 -22.80 -5.34 -48.89
N LEU A 83 -22.81 -4.62 -50.02
CA LEU A 83 -21.85 -3.53 -50.28
C LEU A 83 -21.94 -2.43 -49.22
N LEU A 84 -23.17 -1.99 -48.90
CA LEU A 84 -23.40 -0.98 -47.87
C LEU A 84 -22.95 -1.45 -46.49
N SER A 85 -23.32 -2.67 -46.07
CA SER A 85 -22.91 -3.24 -44.78
C SER A 85 -21.39 -3.38 -44.67
N LEU A 86 -20.69 -3.75 -45.75
CA LEU A 86 -19.23 -3.86 -45.76
C LEU A 86 -18.50 -2.52 -45.98
N GLY A 87 -19.24 -1.45 -46.31
CA GLY A 87 -18.67 -0.15 -46.66
C GLY A 87 -17.88 -0.15 -47.97
N GLU A 88 -18.15 -1.10 -48.86
CA GLU A 88 -17.47 -1.27 -50.15
C GLU A 88 -18.26 -0.57 -51.27
N ARG A 89 -17.57 0.12 -52.19
CA ARG A 89 -18.23 0.79 -53.32
C ARG A 89 -18.52 -0.14 -54.50
N SER A 90 -17.69 -1.17 -54.70
CA SER A 90 -17.84 -2.13 -55.78
C SER A 90 -16.99 -3.37 -55.52
N LEU A 91 -17.34 -4.47 -56.18
CA LEU A 91 -16.48 -5.66 -56.26
C LEU A 91 -15.49 -5.55 -57.43
N PRO A 92 -14.19 -5.76 -57.20
CA PRO A 92 -13.19 -5.86 -58.26
C PRO A 92 -13.54 -7.00 -59.24
N GLY A 93 -13.61 -6.70 -60.53
CA GLY A 93 -13.82 -7.71 -61.60
C GLY A 93 -15.26 -7.91 -62.06
N ARG A 94 -16.27 -7.25 -61.44
CA ARG A 94 -17.65 -7.28 -61.94
C ARG A 94 -17.90 -6.15 -62.96
N PRO A 95 -18.48 -6.43 -64.14
CA PRO A 95 -18.91 -5.40 -65.07
C PRO A 95 -20.10 -4.61 -64.48
N GLU A 96 -20.04 -3.27 -64.56
CA GLU A 96 -21.08 -2.35 -64.02
C GLU A 96 -22.45 -2.50 -64.71
N LYS A 97 -22.49 -3.08 -65.92
CA LYS A 97 -23.71 -3.32 -66.69
C LYS A 97 -23.83 -4.80 -67.04
N MET A 98 -24.78 -5.47 -66.42
CA MET A 98 -25.13 -6.84 -66.77
C MET A 98 -25.88 -6.82 -68.12
N SER A 99 -25.27 -7.39 -69.15
CA SER A 99 -25.86 -7.43 -70.50
C SER A 99 -26.17 -8.87 -70.87
N GLY A 100 -27.31 -9.11 -71.52
CA GLY A 100 -27.73 -10.46 -71.93
C GLY A 100 -29.15 -10.81 -71.49
N THR A 101 -29.46 -12.09 -71.52
CA THR A 101 -30.75 -12.64 -71.07
C THR A 101 -30.85 -12.66 -69.54
N LEU A 102 -32.07 -12.73 -68.98
CA LEU A 102 -32.28 -12.78 -67.52
C LEU A 102 -31.50 -13.91 -66.83
N LYS A 103 -31.36 -15.06 -67.51
CA LYS A 103 -30.58 -16.20 -66.98
C LYS A 103 -29.09 -15.91 -66.95
N GLU A 104 -28.54 -15.34 -68.01
CA GLU A 104 -27.12 -14.95 -68.06
C GLU A 104 -26.80 -13.87 -67.01
N GLN A 105 -27.72 -12.93 -66.78
CA GLN A 105 -27.59 -11.93 -65.72
C GLN A 105 -27.59 -12.59 -64.32
N LEU A 106 -28.49 -13.55 -64.06
CA LEU A 106 -28.51 -14.30 -62.80
C LEU A 106 -27.25 -15.16 -62.60
N ASP A 107 -26.78 -15.84 -63.63
CA ASP A 107 -25.58 -16.66 -63.57
C ASP A 107 -24.33 -15.81 -63.30
N ALA A 108 -24.31 -14.57 -63.80
CA ALA A 108 -23.21 -13.63 -63.55
C ALA A 108 -23.24 -12.98 -62.15
N ILE A 109 -24.42 -12.79 -61.52
CA ILE A 109 -24.51 -12.19 -60.16
C ILE A 109 -24.28 -13.22 -59.06
N THR A 110 -24.66 -14.47 -59.29
CA THR A 110 -24.53 -15.57 -58.33
C THR A 110 -23.13 -15.73 -57.71
N PRO A 111 -22.02 -15.79 -58.47
CA PRO A 111 -20.68 -15.91 -57.89
C PRO A 111 -20.28 -14.67 -57.07
N ALA A 112 -20.64 -13.47 -57.54
CA ALA A 112 -20.37 -12.21 -56.84
C ALA A 112 -21.08 -12.15 -55.47
N LEU A 113 -22.34 -12.59 -55.41
CA LEU A 113 -23.09 -12.70 -54.15
C LEU A 113 -22.45 -13.69 -53.19
N ARG A 114 -22.01 -14.87 -53.68
CA ARG A 114 -21.32 -15.86 -52.84
C ARG A 114 -20.05 -15.29 -52.23
N GLU A 115 -19.26 -14.55 -53.00
CA GLU A 115 -18.05 -13.90 -52.50
C GLU A 115 -18.37 -12.84 -51.44
N MET A 116 -19.38 -12.00 -51.66
CA MET A 116 -19.79 -10.98 -50.67
C MET A 116 -20.30 -11.58 -49.37
N ARG A 117 -21.09 -12.67 -49.46
CA ARG A 117 -21.56 -13.41 -48.27
C ARG A 117 -20.39 -13.97 -47.47
N LEU A 118 -19.39 -14.54 -48.14
CA LEU A 118 -18.18 -15.05 -47.49
C LEU A 118 -17.37 -13.92 -46.82
N ARG A 119 -17.21 -12.78 -47.48
CA ARG A 119 -16.55 -11.60 -46.89
C ARG A 119 -17.31 -11.07 -45.67
N LYS A 120 -18.65 -11.02 -45.73
CA LYS A 120 -19.50 -10.65 -44.58
C LYS A 120 -19.23 -11.58 -43.40
N GLU A 121 -19.25 -12.89 -43.63
CA GLU A 121 -19.01 -13.89 -42.57
C GLU A 121 -17.60 -13.74 -41.96
N GLN A 122 -16.57 -13.62 -42.80
CA GLN A 122 -15.20 -13.40 -42.35
C GLN A 122 -15.07 -12.12 -41.52
N ARG A 123 -15.67 -11.01 -41.98
CA ARG A 123 -15.64 -9.74 -41.25
C ARG A 123 -16.41 -9.85 -39.92
N MET A 124 -17.58 -10.49 -39.93
CA MET A 124 -18.36 -10.74 -38.72
C MET A 124 -17.54 -11.49 -37.66
N ASN A 125 -16.79 -12.51 -38.06
CA ASN A 125 -15.91 -13.24 -37.16
C ASN A 125 -14.77 -12.38 -36.61
N GLN A 126 -14.20 -11.47 -37.41
CA GLN A 126 -13.22 -10.50 -36.93
C GLN A 126 -13.81 -9.53 -35.91
N PHE A 127 -14.98 -8.96 -36.17
CA PHE A 127 -15.67 -8.09 -35.21
C PHE A 127 -15.96 -8.82 -33.90
N ARG A 128 -16.52 -10.04 -33.96
CA ARG A 128 -16.76 -10.88 -32.76
C ARG A 128 -15.47 -11.08 -31.95
N SER A 129 -14.37 -11.39 -32.62
CA SER A 129 -13.07 -11.58 -31.97
C SER A 129 -12.56 -10.30 -31.31
N VAL A 130 -12.52 -9.18 -32.03
CA VAL A 130 -11.98 -7.91 -31.51
C VAL A 130 -12.86 -7.38 -30.38
N GLN A 131 -14.17 -7.34 -30.56
CA GLN A 131 -15.10 -6.86 -29.53
C GLN A 131 -15.12 -7.79 -28.30
N GLY A 132 -14.99 -9.11 -28.48
CA GLY A 132 -14.84 -10.05 -27.36
C GLY A 132 -13.56 -9.81 -26.57
N GLN A 133 -12.45 -9.52 -27.24
CA GLN A 133 -11.20 -9.14 -26.57
C GLN A 133 -11.32 -7.81 -25.82
N ILE A 134 -11.98 -6.80 -26.42
CA ILE A 134 -12.27 -5.52 -25.76
C ILE A 134 -13.07 -5.78 -24.48
N GLN A 135 -14.17 -6.51 -24.55
CA GLN A 135 -15.00 -6.81 -23.38
C GLN A 135 -14.22 -7.54 -22.30
N LYS A 136 -13.39 -8.53 -22.67
CA LYS A 136 -12.54 -9.25 -21.73
C LYS A 136 -11.55 -8.32 -21.02
N ILE A 137 -10.82 -7.49 -21.76
CA ILE A 137 -9.82 -6.57 -21.17
C ILE A 137 -10.51 -5.50 -20.34
N SER A 138 -11.63 -4.94 -20.80
CA SER A 138 -12.42 -3.99 -20.03
C SER A 138 -12.94 -4.59 -18.72
N ALA A 139 -13.39 -5.85 -18.73
CA ALA A 139 -13.82 -6.57 -17.52
C ALA A 139 -12.64 -6.79 -16.55
N GLU A 140 -11.47 -7.18 -17.06
CA GLU A 140 -10.25 -7.33 -16.24
C GLU A 140 -9.82 -5.99 -15.62
N ILE A 141 -9.87 -4.89 -16.39
CA ILE A 141 -9.60 -3.53 -15.89
C ILE A 141 -10.63 -3.12 -14.84
N ALA A 142 -11.91 -3.49 -15.01
CA ALA A 142 -12.94 -3.24 -14.01
C ALA A 142 -12.84 -4.14 -12.76
N GLY A 143 -11.93 -5.12 -12.75
CA GLY A 143 -11.75 -6.08 -11.66
C GLY A 143 -12.80 -7.20 -11.61
N GLN A 144 -13.52 -7.44 -12.71
CA GLN A 144 -14.45 -8.55 -12.85
C GLN A 144 -13.67 -9.85 -13.14
N SER A 145 -14.07 -10.95 -12.50
CA SER A 145 -13.36 -12.23 -12.67
C SER A 145 -13.61 -12.81 -14.06
N VAL A 146 -12.58 -13.48 -14.61
CA VAL A 146 -12.60 -14.16 -15.91
C VAL A 146 -13.67 -15.28 -16.00
N TYR A 147 -14.26 -15.69 -14.87
CA TYR A 147 -15.26 -16.76 -14.76
C TYR A 147 -16.71 -16.31 -14.95
N ASP A 148 -16.97 -15.04 -15.28
CA ASP A 148 -18.32 -14.60 -15.56
C ASP A 148 -18.71 -14.98 -17.01
N ASP A 149 -19.46 -16.06 -17.17
CA ASP A 149 -20.01 -16.60 -18.44
C ASP A 149 -20.89 -15.57 -19.21
N SER A 150 -21.13 -14.41 -18.62
CA SER A 150 -21.82 -13.26 -19.21
C SER A 150 -21.01 -12.58 -20.33
N ILE A 151 -19.68 -12.76 -20.38
CA ILE A 151 -18.77 -12.09 -21.33
C ILE A 151 -18.82 -12.72 -22.74
N THR A 152 -19.42 -13.91 -22.91
CA THR A 152 -19.32 -14.67 -24.17
C THR A 152 -20.27 -14.23 -25.30
N ASN A 153 -21.31 -13.44 -25.02
CA ASN A 153 -22.30 -13.07 -26.03
C ASN A 153 -22.06 -11.68 -26.62
N VAL A 154 -21.03 -11.57 -27.47
CA VAL A 154 -20.76 -10.35 -28.25
C VAL A 154 -21.81 -10.17 -29.33
N ILE A 155 -22.72 -9.21 -29.14
CA ILE A 155 -23.67 -8.78 -30.17
C ILE A 155 -22.94 -7.84 -31.13
N VAL A 156 -22.68 -8.32 -32.35
CA VAL A 156 -22.07 -7.51 -33.42
C VAL A 156 -23.16 -6.82 -34.22
N ASN A 157 -22.97 -5.54 -34.51
CA ASN A 157 -23.84 -4.80 -35.40
C ASN A 157 -23.65 -5.28 -36.84
N GLU A 158 -24.65 -5.98 -37.39
CA GLU A 158 -24.59 -6.48 -38.78
C GLU A 158 -24.72 -5.39 -39.85
N ASN A 159 -25.16 -4.19 -39.46
CA ASN A 159 -25.44 -3.11 -40.40
C ASN A 159 -24.19 -2.31 -40.79
N ASP A 160 -23.13 -2.33 -39.97
CA ASP A 160 -21.86 -1.64 -40.23
C ASP A 160 -20.67 -2.56 -39.90
N LEU A 161 -20.23 -3.27 -40.93
CA LEU A 161 -19.09 -4.17 -40.97
C LEU A 161 -17.93 -3.56 -41.78
N SER A 162 -17.88 -2.23 -41.86
CA SER A 162 -16.87 -1.52 -42.62
C SER A 162 -15.46 -1.68 -42.03
N LEU A 163 -14.44 -1.64 -42.89
CA LEU A 163 -13.04 -1.70 -42.46
C LEU A 163 -12.67 -0.53 -41.54
N LYS A 164 -13.25 0.65 -41.75
CA LYS A 164 -13.05 1.81 -40.89
C LYS A 164 -13.54 1.53 -39.46
N LYS A 165 -14.75 0.96 -39.32
CA LYS A 165 -15.30 0.61 -38.01
C LYS A 165 -14.47 -0.48 -37.32
N LEU A 166 -13.96 -1.45 -38.08
CA LEU A 166 -13.08 -2.48 -37.55
C LEU A 166 -11.76 -1.89 -37.05
N ASP A 167 -11.17 -0.94 -37.78
CA ASP A 167 -9.95 -0.22 -37.39
C ASP A 167 -10.15 0.59 -36.10
N GLU A 168 -11.30 1.27 -35.96
CA GLU A 168 -11.67 1.96 -34.71
C GLU A 168 -11.67 1.01 -33.50
N TYR A 169 -12.24 -0.19 -33.64
CA TYR A 169 -12.21 -1.19 -32.57
C TYR A 169 -10.80 -1.75 -32.33
N GLN A 170 -9.97 -1.89 -33.37
CA GLN A 170 -8.57 -2.32 -33.20
C GLN A 170 -7.73 -1.27 -32.45
N ILE A 171 -7.92 0.02 -32.76
CA ILE A 171 -7.29 1.12 -32.04
C ILE A 171 -7.71 1.11 -30.58
N GLU A 172 -9.01 0.95 -30.30
CA GLU A 172 -9.52 0.87 -28.93
C GLU A 172 -8.99 -0.36 -28.18
N LEU A 173 -8.92 -1.52 -28.84
CA LEU A 173 -8.31 -2.72 -28.28
C LEU A 173 -6.85 -2.48 -27.90
N GLN A 174 -6.08 -1.83 -28.78
CA GLN A 174 -4.67 -1.53 -28.49
C GLN A 174 -4.52 -0.52 -27.35
N ARG A 175 -5.39 0.50 -27.29
CA ARG A 175 -5.44 1.46 -26.17
C ARG A 175 -5.68 0.73 -24.84
N LEU A 176 -6.65 -0.17 -24.79
CA LEU A 176 -6.98 -0.96 -23.59
C LEU A 176 -5.85 -1.94 -23.21
N CYS A 177 -5.21 -2.58 -24.19
CA CYS A 177 -4.02 -3.41 -23.93
C CYS A 177 -2.88 -2.61 -23.28
N ASN A 178 -2.61 -1.40 -23.78
CA ASN A 178 -1.60 -0.53 -23.20
C ASN A 178 -1.99 -0.11 -21.77
N GLU A 179 -3.24 0.32 -21.57
CA GLU A 179 -3.75 0.68 -20.25
C GLU A 179 -3.63 -0.47 -19.24
N LYS A 180 -3.96 -1.70 -19.65
CA LYS A 180 -3.79 -2.90 -18.82
C LYS A 180 -2.32 -3.11 -18.43
N ASN A 181 -1.39 -2.97 -19.37
CA ASN A 181 0.04 -3.13 -19.10
C ASN A 181 0.56 -2.06 -18.15
N ASP A 182 0.17 -0.80 -18.35
CA ASP A 182 0.56 0.32 -17.48
C ASP A 182 0.04 0.11 -16.05
N ARG A 183 -1.22 -0.34 -15.90
CA ARG A 183 -1.80 -0.68 -14.59
C ARG A 183 -1.08 -1.84 -13.91
N LEU A 184 -0.70 -2.88 -14.65
CA LEU A 184 0.06 -4.01 -14.10
C LEU A 184 1.44 -3.55 -13.60
N GLN A 185 2.16 -2.75 -14.38
CA GLN A 185 3.44 -2.17 -13.96
C GLN A 185 3.30 -1.27 -12.72
N LEU A 186 2.20 -0.52 -12.63
CA LEU A 186 1.91 0.31 -11.46
C LEU A 186 1.63 -0.54 -10.22
N VAL A 187 0.85 -1.64 -10.34
CA VAL A 187 0.65 -2.60 -9.26
C VAL A 187 1.97 -3.20 -8.80
N ASP A 188 2.83 -3.61 -9.73
CA ASP A 188 4.15 -4.17 -9.41
C ASP A 188 5.02 -3.16 -8.65
N THR A 189 5.04 -1.91 -9.12
CA THR A 189 5.75 -0.82 -8.43
C THR A 189 5.22 -0.61 -7.01
N TYR A 190 3.90 -0.63 -6.81
CA TYR A 190 3.32 -0.52 -5.48
C TYR A 190 3.68 -1.72 -4.59
N ILE A 191 3.67 -2.95 -5.12
CA ILE A 191 4.08 -4.14 -4.38
C ILE A 191 5.55 -4.03 -3.95
N ASP A 192 6.44 -3.64 -4.86
CA ASP A 192 7.88 -3.45 -4.58
C ASP A 192 8.08 -2.40 -3.48
N THR A 193 7.40 -1.24 -3.58
CA THR A 193 7.50 -0.21 -2.53
C THR A 193 6.94 -0.68 -1.19
N ILE A 194 5.87 -1.49 -1.17
CA ILE A 194 5.37 -2.11 0.07
C ILE A 194 6.42 -3.06 0.63
N HIS A 195 7.08 -3.88 -0.20
CA HIS A 195 8.15 -4.77 0.25
C HIS A 195 9.32 -3.99 0.88
N ASP A 196 9.75 -2.89 0.26
CA ASP A 196 10.84 -2.05 0.75
C ASP A 196 10.47 -1.35 2.06
N LEU A 197 9.28 -0.75 2.14
CA LEU A 197 8.79 -0.10 3.35
C LEU A 197 8.60 -1.09 4.49
N SER A 198 8.01 -2.25 4.21
CA SER A 198 7.80 -3.31 5.20
C SER A 198 9.13 -3.87 5.71
N SER A 199 10.09 -4.08 4.81
CA SER A 199 11.46 -4.49 5.15
C SER A 199 12.15 -3.49 6.06
N THR A 200 11.93 -2.20 5.85
CA THR A 200 12.52 -1.12 6.68
C THR A 200 11.87 -1.08 8.07
N LEU A 201 10.55 -1.24 8.14
CA LEU A 201 9.74 -1.22 9.37
C LEU A 201 9.80 -2.55 10.15
N GLY A 202 10.28 -3.63 9.53
CA GLY A 202 10.26 -4.98 10.11
C GLY A 202 8.86 -5.59 10.17
N MET A 203 8.01 -5.31 9.18
CA MET A 203 6.66 -5.86 9.04
C MET A 203 6.60 -6.95 7.96
N GLU A 204 5.63 -7.85 8.08
CA GLU A 204 5.39 -8.90 7.07
C GLU A 204 4.62 -8.35 5.87
N SER A 205 5.33 -8.08 4.77
CA SER A 205 4.75 -7.52 3.53
C SER A 205 3.63 -8.39 2.95
N SER A 206 3.76 -9.72 3.05
CA SER A 206 2.75 -10.68 2.60
C SER A 206 1.39 -10.48 3.30
N MET A 207 1.39 -10.16 4.59
CA MET A 207 0.17 -9.90 5.35
C MET A 207 -0.45 -8.55 4.97
N ILE A 208 0.37 -7.56 4.61
CA ILE A 208 -0.09 -6.24 4.16
C ILE A 208 -0.73 -6.35 2.77
N ILE A 209 -0.06 -7.04 1.84
CA ILE A 209 -0.55 -7.25 0.46
C ILE A 209 -1.87 -8.04 0.46
N THR A 210 -1.95 -9.12 1.25
CA THR A 210 -3.18 -9.95 1.33
C THR A 210 -4.36 -9.21 1.97
N LYS A 211 -4.12 -8.26 2.88
CA LYS A 211 -5.16 -7.37 3.42
C LYS A 211 -5.73 -6.43 2.35
N VAL A 212 -4.91 -5.97 1.40
CA VAL A 212 -5.39 -5.15 0.27
C VAL A 212 -6.24 -6.01 -0.65
N HIS A 213 -5.67 -7.11 -1.17
CA HIS A 213 -6.42 -8.11 -1.92
C HIS A 213 -5.63 -9.44 -2.04
N PRO A 214 -6.27 -10.61 -1.84
CA PRO A 214 -5.58 -11.91 -1.91
C PRO A 214 -4.89 -12.19 -3.25
N THR A 215 -5.44 -11.74 -4.37
CA THR A 215 -4.88 -12.00 -5.72
C THR A 215 -3.60 -11.24 -6.03
N LEU A 216 -3.23 -10.25 -5.20
CA LEU A 216 -1.97 -9.51 -5.36
C LEU A 216 -0.78 -10.29 -4.80
N ASN A 217 -1.04 -11.30 -3.95
CA ASN A 217 -0.01 -12.15 -3.41
C ASN A 217 0.46 -13.16 -4.46
N GLU A 218 1.76 -13.29 -4.67
CA GLU A 218 2.36 -14.18 -5.69
C GLU A 218 1.92 -15.65 -5.53
N LEU A 219 1.60 -16.06 -4.30
CA LEU A 219 1.12 -17.40 -3.97
C LEU A 219 -0.29 -17.72 -4.48
N CYS A 220 -1.06 -16.72 -4.91
CA CYS A 220 -2.45 -16.90 -5.30
C CYS A 220 -2.58 -17.56 -6.69
N GLY A 221 -1.57 -17.46 -7.57
CA GLY A 221 -1.58 -18.07 -8.92
C GLY A 221 -2.67 -17.55 -9.87
N ILE A 222 -3.51 -16.62 -9.41
CA ILE A 222 -4.58 -15.94 -10.15
C ILE A 222 -4.03 -14.63 -10.71
N SER A 223 -4.60 -14.13 -11.83
CA SER A 223 -4.25 -12.82 -12.37
C SER A 223 -4.46 -11.72 -11.31
N LYS A 224 -3.45 -10.84 -11.18
CA LYS A 224 -3.50 -9.66 -10.31
C LYS A 224 -4.73 -8.82 -10.65
N ASN A 225 -5.45 -8.36 -9.63
CA ASN A 225 -6.56 -7.45 -9.83
C ASN A 225 -6.00 -6.03 -10.06
N ILE A 226 -6.42 -5.38 -11.15
CA ILE A 226 -5.90 -4.07 -11.60
C ILE A 226 -6.98 -2.98 -11.63
N SER A 227 -8.08 -3.18 -10.90
CA SER A 227 -9.16 -2.18 -10.83
C SER A 227 -8.74 -0.92 -10.11
N ASP A 228 -9.40 0.19 -10.46
CA ASP A 228 -9.16 1.50 -9.84
C ASP A 228 -9.26 1.40 -8.30
N SER A 229 -10.26 0.67 -7.80
CA SER A 229 -10.46 0.46 -6.37
C SER A 229 -9.31 -0.28 -5.67
N ILE A 230 -8.57 -1.14 -6.38
CA ILE A 230 -7.40 -1.84 -5.83
C ILE A 230 -6.16 -0.95 -5.92
N LEU A 231 -5.99 -0.22 -7.02
CA LEU A 231 -4.92 0.77 -7.18
C LEU A 231 -5.01 1.85 -6.10
N ASP A 232 -6.20 2.38 -5.82
CA ASP A 232 -6.43 3.38 -4.78
C ASP A 232 -6.12 2.85 -3.37
N LYS A 233 -6.49 1.59 -3.09
CA LYS A 233 -6.16 0.92 -1.82
C LYS A 233 -4.67 0.66 -1.69
N LEU A 234 -3.99 0.23 -2.75
CA LEU A 234 -2.53 0.08 -2.77
C LEU A 234 -1.84 1.41 -2.50
N ASN A 235 -2.25 2.48 -3.18
CA ASN A 235 -1.71 3.81 -2.99
C ASN A 235 -1.91 4.30 -1.55
N SER A 236 -3.12 4.14 -1.01
CA SER A 236 -3.43 4.51 0.38
C SER A 236 -2.59 3.70 1.40
N THR A 237 -2.35 2.42 1.11
CA THR A 237 -1.49 1.56 1.95
C THR A 237 -0.03 2.01 1.91
N VAL A 238 0.49 2.35 0.73
CA VAL A 238 1.84 2.88 0.55
C VAL A 238 2.01 4.21 1.29
N GLU A 239 1.06 5.14 1.15
CA GLU A 239 1.11 6.42 1.88
C GLU A 239 1.05 6.21 3.40
N SER A 240 0.17 5.34 3.89
CA SER A 240 0.11 5.00 5.32
C SER A 240 1.44 4.40 5.84
N LEU A 241 2.10 3.55 5.05
CA LEU A 241 3.41 2.99 5.41
C LEU A 241 4.52 4.05 5.41
N LYS A 242 4.49 5.00 4.46
CA LYS A 242 5.42 6.15 4.45
C LYS A 242 5.22 7.04 5.66
N GLU A 243 3.98 7.31 6.04
CA GLU A 243 3.63 8.07 7.25
C GLU A 243 4.14 7.36 8.50
N GLU A 244 3.89 6.05 8.64
CA GLU A 244 4.37 5.25 9.77
C GLU A 244 5.92 5.27 9.85
N LYS A 245 6.61 5.11 8.72
CA LYS A 245 8.07 5.25 8.63
C LYS A 245 8.53 6.61 9.16
N GLN A 246 7.84 7.69 8.77
CA GLN A 246 8.17 9.04 9.21
C GLN A 246 7.94 9.22 10.72
N THR A 247 6.82 8.74 11.25
CA THR A 247 6.51 8.81 12.69
C THR A 247 7.52 8.04 13.53
N GLN A 248 7.90 6.84 13.09
CA GLN A 248 8.90 6.01 13.77
C GLN A 248 10.29 6.65 13.77
N LEU A 249 10.69 7.25 12.64
CA LEU A 249 11.96 7.96 12.53
C LEU A 249 12.01 9.18 13.47
N GLU A 250 10.96 10.00 13.48
CA GLU A 250 10.88 11.18 14.37
C GLU A 250 10.97 10.77 15.84
N LYS A 251 10.27 9.70 16.23
CA LYS A 251 10.34 9.15 17.58
C LYS A 251 11.75 8.68 17.93
N LEU A 252 12.42 7.97 17.02
CA LEU A 252 13.79 7.50 17.21
C LEU A 252 14.78 8.68 17.28
N HIS A 253 14.55 9.76 16.53
CA HIS A 253 15.33 10.99 16.64
C HIS A 253 15.20 11.66 18.00
N GLN A 254 13.98 11.74 18.54
CA GLN A 254 13.74 12.28 19.87
C GLN A 254 14.44 11.44 20.95
N LEU A 255 14.33 10.11 20.85
CA LEU A 255 15.01 9.19 21.77
C LEU A 255 16.53 9.27 21.66
N GLY A 256 17.09 9.32 20.46
CA GLY A 256 18.53 9.44 20.27
C GLY A 256 19.09 10.78 20.78
N LYS A 257 18.35 11.89 20.64
CA LYS A 257 18.69 13.17 21.30
C LYS A 257 18.68 13.04 22.82
N ALA A 258 17.65 12.41 23.39
CA ALA A 258 17.56 12.18 24.84
C ALA A 258 18.72 11.30 25.34
N LEU A 259 19.02 10.19 24.66
CA LEU A 259 20.15 9.32 24.97
C LEU A 259 21.48 10.08 24.93
N THR A 260 21.71 10.86 23.88
CA THR A 260 22.95 11.65 23.72
C THR A 260 23.11 12.65 24.88
N ASN A 261 22.04 13.34 25.25
CA ASN A 261 22.03 14.28 26.36
C ASN A 261 22.30 13.57 27.69
N LEU A 262 21.65 12.43 27.95
CA LEU A 262 21.85 11.64 29.16
C LEU A 262 23.25 11.04 29.26
N TRP A 263 23.82 10.52 28.16
CA TRP A 263 25.18 10.01 28.14
C TRP A 263 26.22 11.10 28.39
N ASN A 264 26.02 12.29 27.83
CA ASN A 264 26.89 13.44 28.05
C ASN A 264 26.81 13.93 29.50
N LEU A 265 25.61 13.97 30.07
CA LEU A 265 25.39 14.35 31.47
C LEU A 265 25.99 13.34 32.46
N MET A 266 25.81 12.04 32.20
CA MET A 266 26.24 10.97 33.09
C MET A 266 27.71 10.56 32.88
N GLY A 267 28.40 11.13 31.89
CA GLY A 267 29.77 10.73 31.54
C GLY A 267 29.89 9.26 31.12
N THR A 268 28.85 8.71 30.48
CA THR A 268 28.76 7.26 30.18
C THR A 268 29.90 6.85 29.22
N PRO A 269 30.64 5.74 29.50
CA PRO A 269 31.78 5.33 28.70
C PRO A 269 31.37 4.89 27.29
N TYR A 270 32.30 5.03 26.33
CA TYR A 270 32.04 4.82 24.90
C TYR A 270 31.54 3.40 24.55
N LYS A 271 31.98 2.38 25.31
CA LYS A 271 31.55 0.98 25.09
C LYS A 271 30.03 0.80 25.21
N ASP A 272 29.42 1.50 26.15
CA ASP A 272 27.97 1.41 26.40
C ASP A 272 27.20 2.22 25.34
N ARG A 273 27.79 3.32 24.84
CA ARG A 273 27.23 4.11 23.72
C ARG A 273 27.23 3.34 22.40
N HIS A 274 28.26 2.51 22.15
CA HIS A 274 28.38 1.75 20.91
C HIS A 274 27.23 0.74 20.73
N SER A 275 26.63 0.24 21.81
CA SER A 275 25.48 -0.68 21.72
C SER A 275 24.25 -0.04 21.06
N PHE A 276 24.21 1.29 20.99
CA PHE A 276 23.17 2.09 20.34
C PHE A 276 23.73 2.93 19.17
N SER A 277 24.84 2.50 18.57
CA SER A 277 25.42 3.17 17.39
C SER A 277 24.39 3.31 16.27
N ASN A 278 23.58 2.27 16.02
CA ASN A 278 22.55 2.27 14.99
C ASN A 278 21.52 3.41 15.20
N VAL A 279 21.13 3.69 16.45
CA VAL A 279 20.21 4.79 16.79
C VAL A 279 20.91 6.14 16.61
N THR A 280 22.20 6.20 16.93
CA THR A 280 23.00 7.42 16.84
C THR A 280 23.31 7.80 15.39
N ASP A 281 23.57 6.81 14.53
CA ASP A 281 23.82 7.00 13.10
C ASP A 281 22.55 7.47 12.38
N LEU A 282 21.38 6.95 12.79
CA LEU A 282 20.08 7.36 12.28
C LEU A 282 19.70 8.80 12.65
N LEU A 283 20.31 9.40 13.66
CA LEU A 283 20.05 10.82 14.02
C LEU A 283 20.46 11.80 12.93
N SER A 284 21.42 11.42 12.08
CA SER A 284 21.93 12.27 11.00
C SER A 284 21.25 12.01 9.65
N LEU A 285 20.44 10.95 9.55
CA LEU A 285 19.82 10.50 8.31
C LEU A 285 18.40 11.06 8.15
N SER A 286 18.06 11.41 6.91
CA SER A 286 16.70 11.77 6.53
C SER A 286 15.86 10.54 6.17
N SER A 287 14.52 10.66 6.20
CA SER A 287 13.60 9.56 5.87
C SER A 287 13.82 8.95 4.48
N ALA A 288 14.32 9.73 3.52
CA ALA A 288 14.60 9.27 2.17
C ALA A 288 15.87 8.39 2.07
N GLU A 289 16.82 8.54 3.00
CA GLU A 289 18.11 7.84 2.98
C GLU A 289 18.09 6.56 3.82
N VAL A 290 17.04 6.36 4.62
CA VAL A 290 16.87 5.17 5.45
C VAL A 290 16.24 4.05 4.61
N SER A 291 17.08 3.18 4.06
CA SER A 291 16.68 2.00 3.28
C SER A 291 17.23 0.68 3.85
N GLY A 292 17.84 0.72 5.05
CA GLY A 292 18.39 -0.47 5.68
C GLY A 292 17.30 -1.44 6.15
N HIS A 293 17.43 -2.72 5.80
CA HIS A 293 16.52 -3.75 6.30
C HIS A 293 16.51 -3.79 7.83
N GLY A 294 15.33 -3.68 8.44
CA GLY A 294 15.15 -3.66 9.89
C GLY A 294 15.73 -2.43 10.61
N SER A 295 16.04 -1.34 9.90
CA SER A 295 16.63 -0.15 10.54
C SER A 295 15.63 0.60 11.45
N LEU A 296 14.32 0.45 11.20
CA LEU A 296 13.25 1.08 11.98
C LEU A 296 12.35 0.04 12.64
N THR A 297 12.86 -1.14 12.98
CA THR A 297 12.02 -2.15 13.65
C THR A 297 11.56 -1.66 15.02
N LEU A 298 10.32 -1.97 15.38
CA LEU A 298 9.71 -1.66 16.68
C LEU A 298 10.60 -2.05 17.88
N ASN A 299 11.36 -3.14 17.76
CA ASN A 299 12.32 -3.59 18.76
C ASN A 299 13.43 -2.56 19.05
N ILE A 300 13.98 -1.89 18.01
CA ILE A 300 15.02 -0.88 18.18
C ILE A 300 14.46 0.34 18.94
N ILE A 301 13.25 0.76 18.60
CA ILE A 301 12.55 1.85 19.30
C ILE A 301 12.32 1.47 20.77
N GLN A 302 11.80 0.27 21.04
CA GLN A 302 11.57 -0.21 22.40
C GLN A 302 12.86 -0.32 23.22
N GLN A 303 13.97 -0.76 22.60
CA GLN A 303 15.27 -0.80 23.26
C GLN A 303 15.78 0.60 23.60
N ALA A 304 15.65 1.56 22.68
CA ALA A 304 16.03 2.95 22.92
C ALA A 304 15.18 3.58 24.04
N GLU A 305 13.86 3.38 24.03
CA GLU A 305 12.96 3.84 25.10
C GLU A 305 13.31 3.25 26.46
N ALA A 306 13.54 1.94 26.51
CA ALA A 306 13.91 1.25 27.74
C ALA A 306 15.25 1.78 28.30
N GLU A 307 16.21 2.06 27.41
CA GLU A 307 17.51 2.61 27.81
C GLU A 307 17.40 4.06 28.30
N VAL A 308 16.63 4.93 27.62
CA VAL A 308 16.35 6.29 28.11
C VAL A 308 15.76 6.23 29.51
N LYS A 309 14.73 5.39 29.71
CA LYS A 309 14.09 5.21 31.02
C LYS A 309 15.06 4.69 32.08
N ARG A 310 15.93 3.73 31.72
CA ARG A 310 16.95 3.19 32.63
C ARG A 310 17.97 4.27 33.02
N LEU A 311 18.41 5.10 32.07
CA LEU A 311 19.34 6.19 32.31
C LEU A 311 18.72 7.31 33.14
N ASP A 312 17.46 7.65 32.91
CA ASP A 312 16.73 8.63 33.73
C ASP A 312 16.60 8.15 35.19
N GLN A 313 16.28 6.87 35.39
CA GLN A 313 16.26 6.27 36.73
C GLN A 313 17.65 6.28 37.38
N LEU A 314 18.70 5.98 36.62
CA LEU A 314 20.07 6.02 37.13
C LEU A 314 20.49 7.45 37.50
N LYS A 315 20.11 8.45 36.69
CA LYS A 315 20.31 9.88 36.96
C LYS A 315 19.63 10.25 38.28
N ALA A 316 18.36 9.90 38.48
CA ALA A 316 17.63 10.19 39.71
C ALA A 316 18.28 9.51 40.94
N SER A 317 18.70 8.25 40.81
CA SER A 317 19.41 7.52 41.88
C SER A 317 20.75 8.18 42.24
N LYS A 318 21.54 8.59 41.24
CA LYS A 318 22.81 9.30 41.46
C LYS A 318 22.60 10.68 42.06
N MET A 319 21.56 11.38 41.65
CA MET A 319 21.18 12.67 42.22
C MET A 319 20.82 12.54 43.71
N LYS A 320 20.04 11.51 44.07
CA LYS A 320 19.72 11.18 45.46
C LYS A 320 20.98 10.84 46.27
N GLU A 321 21.92 10.10 45.71
CA GLU A 321 23.22 9.79 46.35
C GLU A 321 24.03 11.07 46.62
N LEU A 322 24.11 11.98 45.63
CA LEU A 322 24.80 13.26 45.77
C LEU A 322 24.14 14.15 46.84
N PHE A 323 22.81 14.23 46.83
CA PHE A 323 22.04 14.96 47.83
C PHE A 323 22.35 14.45 49.25
N PHE A 324 22.30 13.14 49.49
CA PHE A 324 22.65 12.56 50.79
C PHE A 324 24.10 12.84 51.20
N LYS A 325 25.05 12.81 50.26
CA LYS A 325 26.46 13.13 50.57
C LYS A 325 26.61 14.58 51.01
N LYS A 326 26.01 15.52 50.29
CA LYS A 326 26.01 16.95 50.61
C LYS A 326 25.30 17.22 51.94
N GLN A 327 24.18 16.55 52.18
CA GLN A 327 23.46 16.67 53.45
C GLN A 327 24.29 16.13 54.63
N ASN A 328 24.91 14.96 54.48
CA ASN A 328 25.80 14.41 55.51
C ASN A 328 27.04 15.30 55.74
N GLU A 329 27.56 15.95 54.70
CA GLU A 329 28.62 16.95 54.83
C GLU A 329 28.14 18.14 55.68
N LEU A 330 26.95 18.68 55.39
CA LEU A 330 26.33 19.74 56.18
C LEU A 330 26.13 19.31 57.64
N ASP A 331 25.55 18.13 57.87
CA ASP A 331 25.27 17.60 59.21
C ASP A 331 26.57 17.39 60.01
N GLN A 332 27.64 16.92 59.37
CA GLN A 332 28.95 16.77 60.03
C GLN A 332 29.57 18.12 60.41
N ILE A 333 29.43 19.13 59.56
CA ILE A 333 29.90 20.49 59.87
C ILE A 333 29.08 21.06 61.03
N CYS A 334 27.76 20.99 60.95
CA CYS A 334 26.86 21.47 61.99
C CYS A 334 27.12 20.76 63.33
N SER A 335 27.26 19.43 63.33
CA SER A 335 27.55 18.64 64.53
C SER A 335 28.89 19.01 65.18
N LYS A 336 29.96 19.14 64.39
CA LYS A 336 31.30 19.52 64.90
C LYS A 336 31.34 20.95 65.43
N SER A 337 30.56 21.84 64.84
CA SER A 337 30.50 23.26 65.20
C SER A 337 29.36 23.61 66.16
N HIS A 338 28.67 22.59 66.68
CA HIS A 338 27.51 22.71 67.58
C HIS A 338 26.45 23.69 67.06
N MET A 339 26.12 23.58 65.77
CA MET A 339 25.02 24.29 65.10
C MET A 339 23.77 23.42 65.05
N GLU A 340 22.61 24.04 64.83
CA GLU A 340 21.33 23.34 64.68
C GLU A 340 21.32 22.52 63.38
N ILE A 341 20.89 21.26 63.47
CA ILE A 341 20.84 20.33 62.34
C ILE A 341 19.48 20.49 61.63
N PRO A 342 19.44 20.58 60.28
CA PRO A 342 18.18 20.65 59.53
C PRO A 342 17.24 19.47 59.83
N SER A 343 15.93 19.71 59.80
CA SER A 343 14.92 18.73 60.23
C SER A 343 14.74 17.54 59.26
N GLN A 344 14.58 16.32 59.79
CA GLN A 344 14.36 15.09 58.99
C GLN A 344 13.12 15.07 58.09
N PRO A 345 11.93 15.62 58.46
CA PRO A 345 10.74 15.52 57.60
C PRO A 345 10.83 16.38 56.33
N GLU A 346 11.59 17.48 56.36
CA GLU A 346 11.86 18.28 55.16
C GLU A 346 12.71 17.49 54.15
N MET A 347 13.60 16.61 54.62
CA MET A 347 14.42 15.74 53.76
C MET A 347 13.60 14.69 53.02
N GLU A 348 12.67 14.01 53.70
CA GLU A 348 11.84 12.98 53.07
C GLU A 348 10.97 13.55 51.95
N ASN A 349 10.46 14.78 52.13
CA ASN A 349 9.71 15.49 51.09
C ASN A 349 10.58 15.79 49.86
N ILE A 350 11.81 16.27 50.05
CA ILE A 350 12.74 16.55 48.93
C ILE A 350 13.12 15.26 48.20
N ILE A 351 13.35 14.15 48.91
CA ILE A 351 13.65 12.85 48.31
C ILE A 351 12.50 12.36 47.43
N ASN A 352 11.27 12.56 47.86
CA ASN A 352 10.09 12.19 47.07
C ASN A 352 9.99 13.04 45.80
N LEU A 353 10.28 14.33 45.86
CA LEU A 353 10.30 15.21 44.67
C LEU A 353 11.45 14.91 43.71
N ILE A 354 12.61 14.44 44.21
CA ILE A 354 13.71 13.97 43.34
C ILE A 354 13.28 12.74 42.52
N ASN A 355 12.49 11.84 43.12
CA ASN A 355 12.00 10.64 42.44
C ASN A 355 10.82 10.91 41.49
N SER A 356 10.02 11.95 41.75
CA SER A 356 8.93 12.36 40.84
C SER A 356 9.43 13.12 39.61
N GLY A 357 10.68 13.63 39.65
CA GLY A 357 11.28 14.37 38.52
C GLY A 357 10.68 15.76 38.30
N GLU A 358 9.95 16.28 39.29
CA GLU A 358 9.15 17.51 39.18
C GLU A 358 9.94 18.77 39.56
N ILE A 359 11.13 18.64 40.18
CA ILE A 359 12.03 19.74 40.49
C ILE A 359 13.30 19.68 39.62
N ASP A 360 13.80 20.85 39.20
CA ASP A 360 15.16 21.01 38.68
C ASP A 360 16.20 20.65 39.75
N HIS A 361 16.79 19.46 39.59
CA HIS A 361 17.79 18.92 40.51
C HIS A 361 19.03 19.81 40.66
N ALA A 362 19.34 20.67 39.69
CA ALA A 362 20.48 21.59 39.77
C ALA A 362 20.25 22.68 40.82
N ASP A 363 19.05 23.26 40.88
CA ASP A 363 18.70 24.31 41.83
C ASP A 363 18.70 23.80 43.27
N LEU A 364 18.20 22.59 43.50
CA LEU A 364 18.22 21.95 44.82
C LEU A 364 19.66 21.73 45.31
N LEU A 365 20.52 21.16 44.47
CA LEU A 365 21.92 20.95 44.84
C LEU A 365 22.65 22.27 45.09
N MET A 366 22.40 23.30 44.27
CA MET A 366 22.97 24.62 44.44
C MET A 366 22.55 25.26 45.77
N SER A 367 21.27 25.16 46.14
CA SER A 367 20.78 25.65 47.44
C SER A 367 21.42 24.93 48.64
N LEU A 368 21.71 23.63 48.50
CA LEU A 368 22.36 22.85 49.54
C LEU A 368 23.85 23.19 49.63
N ASP A 369 24.51 23.41 48.49
CA ASP A 369 25.89 23.90 48.43
C ASP A 369 26.04 25.29 49.05
N GLU A 370 25.06 26.18 48.85
CA GLU A 370 25.02 27.48 49.52
C GLU A 370 24.91 27.33 51.04
N LYS A 371 23.99 26.48 51.53
CA LYS A 371 23.87 26.16 52.97
C LYS A 371 25.16 25.57 53.54
N ILE A 372 25.82 24.67 52.82
CA ILE A 372 27.12 24.11 53.21
C ILE A 372 28.17 25.21 53.28
N SER A 373 28.19 26.13 52.32
CA SER A 373 29.14 27.26 52.31
C SER A 373 28.95 28.15 53.53
N VAL A 374 27.71 28.54 53.83
CA VAL A 374 27.36 29.33 55.03
C VAL A 374 27.75 28.59 56.31
N ALA A 375 27.44 27.29 56.40
CA ALA A 375 27.81 26.48 57.55
C ALA A 375 29.34 26.36 57.73
N LYS A 376 30.11 26.27 56.63
CA LYS A 376 31.59 26.27 56.69
C LYS A 376 32.15 27.60 57.16
N GLU A 377 31.58 28.70 56.71
CA GLU A 377 31.98 30.04 57.13
C GLU A 377 31.71 30.25 58.63
N GLU A 378 30.52 29.88 59.09
CA GLU A 378 30.15 29.94 60.51
C GLU A 378 30.95 28.95 61.37
N ALA A 379 31.22 27.74 60.87
CA ALA A 379 32.13 26.81 61.53
C ALA A 379 33.54 27.41 61.69
N SER A 380 34.00 28.17 60.69
CA SER A 380 35.30 28.84 60.70
C SER A 380 35.31 30.03 61.66
N SER A 381 34.22 30.80 61.74
CA SER A 381 34.06 31.91 62.68
C SER A 381 34.10 31.40 64.14
N ARG A 382 33.41 30.29 64.42
CA ARG A 382 33.36 29.63 65.75
C ARG A 382 34.61 28.86 66.13
N LYS A 383 35.54 28.60 65.20
CA LYS A 383 36.70 27.74 65.44
C LYS A 383 37.51 28.17 66.67
N ALA A 384 37.76 29.47 66.82
CA ALA A 384 38.57 29.99 67.92
C ALA A 384 37.91 29.79 69.30
N ILE A 385 36.58 29.90 69.39
CA ILE A 385 35.86 29.62 70.65
C ILE A 385 35.78 28.12 70.90
N MET A 386 35.49 27.31 69.88
CA MET A 386 35.44 25.86 70.00
C MET A 386 36.77 25.26 70.47
N GLU A 387 37.91 25.74 69.96
CA GLU A 387 39.24 25.33 70.45
C GLU A 387 39.49 25.73 71.92
N LYS A 388 38.90 26.83 72.40
CA LYS A 388 38.96 27.19 73.82
C LYS A 388 38.08 26.27 74.67
N VAL A 389 36.88 25.94 74.19
CA VAL A 389 35.94 25.01 74.84
C VAL A 389 36.55 23.61 74.93
N GLU A 390 37.11 23.07 73.86
CA GLU A 390 37.77 21.76 73.86
C GLU A 390 38.96 21.71 74.84
N ARG A 391 39.79 22.77 74.87
CA ARG A 391 40.88 22.90 75.86
C ARG A 391 40.41 23.04 77.30
N TRP A 392 39.17 23.48 77.51
CA TRP A 392 38.54 23.53 78.83
C TRP A 392 37.95 22.16 79.18
N MET A 393 37.24 21.50 78.25
CA MET A 393 36.73 20.13 78.42
C MET A 393 37.85 19.14 78.76
N LEU A 394 38.96 19.14 78.00
CA LEU A 394 40.13 18.28 78.31
C LEU A 394 40.74 18.56 79.68
N ALA A 395 40.70 19.82 80.13
CA ALA A 395 41.19 20.17 81.46
C ALA A 395 40.25 19.67 82.56
N HIS A 396 38.95 19.77 82.33
CA HIS A 396 37.91 19.25 83.21
C HIS A 396 37.90 17.70 83.24
N ASP A 397 38.17 17.02 82.13
CA ASP A 397 38.34 15.56 82.12
C ASP A 397 39.59 15.13 82.89
N GLU A 398 40.69 15.90 82.80
CA GLU A 398 41.90 15.65 83.60
C GLU A 398 41.69 16.00 85.08
N GLU A 399 40.80 16.94 85.41
CA GLU A 399 40.32 17.22 86.77
C GLU A 399 39.58 16.01 87.35
N ARG A 400 38.57 15.52 86.63
CA ARG A 400 37.82 14.32 87.00
C ARG A 400 38.75 13.11 87.20
N TRP A 401 39.68 12.89 86.27
CA TRP A 401 40.67 11.81 86.40
C TRP A 401 41.56 11.98 87.64
N LEU A 402 41.98 13.21 87.95
CA LEU A 402 42.78 13.50 89.14
C LEU A 402 42.00 13.29 90.44
N GLU A 403 40.72 13.63 90.45
CA GLU A 403 39.80 13.36 91.58
C GLU A 403 39.66 11.86 91.80
N GLU A 404 39.32 11.10 90.76
CA GLU A 404 39.26 9.63 90.81
C GLU A 404 40.57 9.02 91.31
N TYR A 405 41.71 9.48 90.79
CA TYR A 405 43.03 9.05 91.23
C TYR A 405 43.36 9.47 92.67
N SER A 406 42.78 10.57 93.18
CA SER A 406 43.00 11.03 94.55
C SER A 406 42.16 10.30 95.57
N MET A 407 41.05 9.70 95.15
CA MET A 407 40.19 8.84 95.97
C MET A 407 40.63 7.36 95.97
N ASP A 408 41.59 6.97 95.12
CA ASP A 408 42.14 5.62 95.09
C ASP A 408 43.07 5.35 96.30
N GLU A 409 42.64 4.48 97.21
CA GLU A 409 43.41 4.07 98.40
C GLU A 409 44.72 3.35 98.04
N ASN A 410 44.82 2.74 96.84
CA ASN A 410 46.00 2.00 96.39
C ASN A 410 47.02 2.86 95.60
N ARG A 411 46.85 4.19 95.61
CA ARG A 411 47.63 5.17 94.82
C ARG A 411 49.14 5.08 95.01
N TYR A 412 49.62 4.70 96.19
CA TYR A 412 51.05 4.59 96.51
C TYR A 412 51.57 3.15 96.53
N SER A 413 50.76 2.18 96.09
CA SER A 413 51.21 0.79 95.99
C SER A 413 52.36 0.66 94.97
N VAL A 414 53.37 -0.15 95.28
CA VAL A 414 54.56 -0.38 94.44
C VAL A 414 54.20 -1.26 93.23
N ARG A 415 53.33 -0.75 92.35
CA ARG A 415 53.00 -1.38 91.07
C ARG A 415 53.84 -0.79 89.94
N ARG A 416 54.16 -1.60 88.94
CA ARG A 416 54.92 -1.22 87.73
C ARG A 416 54.14 -0.12 86.98
N GLY A 417 54.51 1.15 87.18
CA GLY A 417 53.83 2.30 86.56
C GLY A 417 53.41 3.42 87.53
N ALA A 418 53.47 3.21 88.86
CA ALA A 418 53.07 4.19 89.86
C ALA A 418 53.77 5.57 89.70
N HIS A 419 55.08 5.58 89.39
CA HIS A 419 55.83 6.81 89.12
C HIS A 419 55.31 7.58 87.89
N LYS A 420 54.80 6.90 86.86
CA LYS A 420 54.21 7.55 85.68
C LYS A 420 52.86 8.19 86.01
N ASN A 421 52.03 7.52 86.81
CA ASN A 421 50.74 8.04 87.27
C ASN A 421 50.92 9.21 88.25
N LEU A 422 51.91 9.14 89.14
CA LEU A 422 52.28 10.25 90.01
C LEU A 422 52.75 11.48 89.20
N ARG A 423 53.61 11.27 88.18
CA ARG A 423 54.03 12.33 87.27
C ARG A 423 52.88 12.88 86.42
N ARG A 424 51.89 12.06 86.05
CA ARG A 424 50.66 12.51 85.39
C ARG A 424 49.81 13.35 86.34
N ALA A 425 49.60 12.90 87.58
CA ALA A 425 48.85 13.63 88.60
C ALA A 425 49.44 15.00 88.91
N GLU A 426 50.77 15.12 88.93
CA GLU A 426 51.42 16.42 89.13
C GLU A 426 51.22 17.35 87.93
N ARG A 427 51.25 16.82 86.70
CA ARG A 427 50.89 17.59 85.50
C ARG A 427 49.40 17.95 85.48
N ALA A 428 48.53 17.04 85.89
CA ALA A 428 47.09 17.25 86.02
C ALA A 428 46.80 18.40 86.99
N ARG A 429 47.41 18.42 88.18
CA ARG A 429 47.28 19.52 89.15
C ARG A 429 47.62 20.89 88.56
N VAL A 430 48.70 20.96 87.77
CA VAL A 430 49.08 22.21 87.07
C VAL A 430 48.04 22.62 86.03
N ILE A 431 47.39 21.67 85.36
CA ILE A 431 46.32 21.92 84.39
C ILE A 431 45.04 22.36 85.10
N VAL A 432 44.66 21.68 86.19
CA VAL A 432 43.47 21.95 87.02
C VAL A 432 43.54 23.34 87.66
N ASN A 433 44.67 23.71 88.23
CA ASN A 433 44.88 25.06 88.80
C ASN A 433 44.68 26.19 87.77
N LYS A 434 44.77 25.89 86.47
CA LYS A 434 44.55 26.85 85.38
C LYS A 434 43.09 26.87 84.87
N ILE A 435 42.22 25.96 85.32
CA ILE A 435 40.81 25.86 84.89
C ILE A 435 40.01 27.14 85.19
N PRO A 436 40.08 27.76 86.40
CA PRO A 436 39.33 28.99 86.67
C PRO A 436 39.72 30.15 85.74
N GLY A 437 41.00 30.22 85.35
CA GLY A 437 41.49 31.21 84.39
C GLY A 437 41.05 30.94 82.95
N LYS A 438 40.90 29.66 82.55
CA LYS A 438 40.32 29.27 81.26
C LYS A 438 38.81 29.56 81.22
N SER A 439 38.09 29.24 82.29
CA SER A 439 36.65 29.50 82.42
C SER A 439 36.34 31.00 82.32
N ARG A 440 37.09 31.86 83.03
CA ARG A 440 36.93 33.32 82.93
C ARG A 440 37.14 33.86 81.51
N LYS A 441 38.10 33.32 80.76
CA LYS A 441 38.36 33.69 79.36
C LYS A 441 37.28 33.21 78.39
N LEU A 442 36.58 32.13 78.71
CA LEU A 442 35.41 31.66 77.95
C LEU A 442 34.22 32.57 78.24
N VAL A 443 33.91 32.83 79.51
CA VAL A 443 32.81 33.73 79.92
C VAL A 443 33.00 35.16 79.41
N GLY A 444 34.23 35.69 79.47
CA GLY A 444 34.53 37.02 78.93
C GLY A 444 34.33 37.12 77.41
N TRP A 445 34.61 36.04 76.67
CA TRP A 445 34.39 36.02 75.22
C TRP A 445 32.90 36.08 74.86
N PHE A 446 32.03 35.43 75.63
CA PHE A 446 30.56 35.51 75.49
C PHE A 446 29.95 36.82 75.99
N ALA A 447 30.71 37.66 76.70
CA ALA A 447 30.24 38.97 77.17
C ALA A 447 30.65 40.12 76.22
N GLU A 448 31.65 39.89 75.36
CA GLU A 448 32.21 40.86 74.42
C GLU A 448 31.71 40.65 72.97
N ASN A 449 31.15 39.48 72.66
CA ASN A 449 30.49 39.13 71.39
C ASN A 449 29.14 38.51 71.71
#